data_AF-U7TZT5-F1
#
_entry.id   AF-U7TZT5-F1
#
_cell.length_a   1.000
_cell.length_b   1.000
_cell.length_c   1.000
_cell.angle_alpha   90.00
_cell.angle_beta   90.00
_cell.angle_gamma   90.00
#
_symmetry.space_group_name_H-M   'P 1'
#
loop_
_entity.id
_entity.type
_entity.pdbx_description
1 polymer ?
#
loop_
_entity_poly.entity_id
_entity_poly.type
_entity_poly.pdbx_seq_one_letter_code
_entity_poly.pdbx_strand_id
1 'polypeptide(L)'
;MLNKFDNETENGKLYISYPMVEALKHLKKDKLDINNYLVEAKTRINYKNFVSQNTDYENLVNLTKGNWFFIISENLKRCLFLLEITNINYEIYSNMINQESIFNKQLDKYISQEEKVLVLSAFPFFLIEYFGEEFFSLVVSWVV
;
A
#
# COMPACT_ATOMS: atom_id res chain seq x y z
N MET A 1 5.12 -13.96 -12.89
CA MET A 1 4.66 -12.67 -13.49
C MET A 1 5.43 -11.53 -12.86
N LEU A 2 5.43 -11.37 -11.54
CA LEU A 2 6.19 -10.32 -10.84
C LEU A 2 7.69 -10.35 -11.16
N ASN A 3 8.31 -11.54 -11.22
CA ASN A 3 9.74 -11.70 -11.54
C ASN A 3 10.09 -11.37 -13.01
N LYS A 4 9.09 -11.18 -13.88
CA LYS A 4 9.30 -10.74 -15.27
C LYS A 4 9.13 -9.24 -15.42
N PHE A 5 8.32 -8.63 -14.56
CA PHE A 5 7.92 -7.23 -14.59
C PHE A 5 8.37 -6.53 -13.30
N ASP A 6 9.68 -6.54 -13.06
CA ASP A 6 10.32 -6.11 -11.82
C ASP A 6 11.08 -4.79 -11.93
N ASN A 7 11.34 -4.31 -13.16
CA ASN A 7 12.08 -3.08 -13.43
C ASN A 7 11.38 -2.19 -14.46
N GLU A 8 11.56 -0.87 -14.35
CA GLU A 8 10.84 0.12 -15.17
C GLU A 8 11.29 0.15 -16.64
N THR A 9 12.53 -0.22 -16.93
CA THR A 9 13.17 0.02 -18.24
C THR A 9 12.98 -1.10 -19.25
N GLU A 10 12.88 -2.34 -18.80
CA GLU A 10 12.85 -3.51 -19.69
C GLU A 10 11.42 -3.91 -20.03
N ASN A 11 10.84 -4.80 -19.24
CA ASN A 11 9.48 -5.29 -19.46
C ASN A 11 8.43 -4.38 -18.80
N GLY A 12 8.86 -3.38 -18.04
CA GLY A 12 8.04 -2.55 -17.18
C GLY A 12 7.86 -3.17 -15.79
N LYS A 13 7.53 -2.33 -14.81
CA LYS A 13 7.38 -2.73 -13.42
C LYS A 13 5.90 -2.84 -13.04
N LEU A 14 5.51 -3.98 -12.49
CA LEU A 14 4.19 -4.12 -11.88
C LEU A 14 4.22 -3.56 -10.46
N TYR A 15 3.07 -3.09 -9.99
CA TYR A 15 2.86 -2.71 -8.60
C TYR A 15 1.58 -3.36 -8.08
N ILE A 16 1.62 -3.82 -6.84
CA ILE A 16 0.45 -4.31 -6.12
C ILE A 16 -0.43 -3.11 -5.77
N SER A 17 -1.63 -3.10 -6.36
CA SER A 17 -2.67 -2.12 -6.09
C SER A 17 -3.98 -2.86 -5.89
N TYR A 18 -4.11 -3.55 -4.76
CA TYR A 18 -5.23 -4.45 -4.53
C TYR A 18 -6.09 -3.98 -3.34
N PRO A 19 -7.43 -4.01 -3.45
CA PRO A 19 -8.22 -4.61 -4.54
C PRO A 19 -8.20 -3.90 -5.90
N MET A 20 -7.99 -2.58 -5.94
CA MET A 20 -7.99 -1.78 -7.17
C MET A 20 -7.51 -0.33 -6.91
N VAL A 21 -7.73 0.61 -7.83
CA VAL A 21 -7.37 2.04 -7.68
C VAL A 21 -7.99 2.67 -6.43
N GLU A 22 -9.17 2.22 -6.02
CA GLU A 22 -9.86 2.64 -4.81
C GLU A 22 -9.07 2.33 -3.52
N ALA A 23 -8.07 1.45 -3.55
CA ALA A 23 -7.16 1.24 -2.42
C ALA A 23 -6.47 2.54 -1.97
N LEU A 24 -6.23 3.47 -2.89
CA LEU A 24 -5.71 4.79 -2.57
C LEU A 24 -6.70 5.63 -1.74
N LYS A 25 -7.99 5.45 -1.99
CA LYS A 25 -9.07 6.16 -1.29
C LYS A 25 -9.44 5.49 0.02
N HIS A 26 -9.15 4.20 0.20
CA HIS A 26 -9.54 3.45 1.37
C HIS A 26 -8.71 3.87 2.58
N LEU A 27 -9.15 4.95 3.21
CA LEU A 27 -8.47 5.55 4.34
C LEU A 27 -9.42 6.45 5.12
N LYS A 28 -9.55 6.17 6.41
CA LYS A 28 -10.42 6.90 7.33
C LYS A 28 -9.62 7.26 8.58
N LYS A 29 -9.48 8.55 8.86
CA LYS A 29 -8.58 9.07 9.91
C LYS A 29 -8.95 8.62 11.31
N ASP A 30 -10.24 8.36 11.55
CA ASP A 30 -10.78 7.85 12.81
C ASP A 30 -10.72 6.30 12.92
N LYS A 31 -10.28 5.59 11.87
CA LYS A 31 -10.22 4.11 11.83
C LYS A 31 -8.93 3.62 11.15
N LEU A 32 -7.80 3.88 11.80
CA LEU A 32 -6.47 3.48 11.31
C LEU A 32 -6.06 2.06 11.70
N ASP A 33 -6.87 1.34 12.48
CA ASP A 33 -6.61 -0.06 12.83
C ASP A 33 -6.45 -0.95 11.61
N ILE A 34 -5.49 -1.89 11.68
CA ILE A 34 -5.17 -2.80 10.58
C ILE A 34 -6.39 -3.59 10.09
N ASN A 35 -7.28 -3.95 11.01
CA ASN A 35 -8.50 -4.71 10.73
C ASN A 35 -9.46 -3.97 9.80
N ASN A 36 -9.43 -2.62 9.78
CA ASN A 36 -10.23 -1.83 8.85
C ASN A 36 -9.74 -1.97 7.40
N TYR A 37 -8.50 -2.43 7.21
CA TYR A 37 -7.84 -2.56 5.90
C TYR A 37 -7.70 -4.01 5.45
N LEU A 38 -8.22 -4.99 6.19
CA LEU A 38 -8.33 -6.38 5.76
C LEU A 38 -9.67 -6.59 5.05
N VAL A 39 -9.63 -6.94 3.77
CA VAL A 39 -10.84 -7.08 2.94
C VAL A 39 -10.87 -8.40 2.20
N GLU A 40 -12.08 -8.89 1.93
CA GLU A 40 -12.33 -10.12 1.16
C GLU A 40 -11.71 -10.04 -0.25
N ALA A 41 -11.08 -11.12 -0.69
CA ALA A 41 -10.26 -11.16 -1.90
C ALA A 41 -10.77 -12.10 -3.00
N LYS A 42 -11.73 -12.99 -2.75
CA LYS A 42 -12.16 -14.01 -3.74
C LYS A 42 -13.57 -13.82 -4.28
N THR A 43 -14.61 -13.79 -3.44
CA THR A 43 -16.00 -13.87 -3.93
C THR A 43 -16.85 -12.68 -3.51
N ARG A 44 -17.66 -12.16 -4.46
CA ARG A 44 -18.67 -11.10 -4.25
C ARG A 44 -18.12 -9.82 -3.60
N ILE A 45 -16.92 -9.43 -4.02
CA ILE A 45 -16.18 -8.29 -3.47
C ILE A 45 -16.86 -6.97 -3.91
N ASN A 46 -17.69 -6.40 -3.04
CA ASN A 46 -18.31 -5.09 -3.26
C ASN A 46 -17.40 -3.93 -2.80
N TYR A 47 -16.10 -4.04 -3.09
CA TYR A 47 -15.07 -3.19 -2.50
C TYR A 47 -15.24 -1.71 -2.85
N LYS A 48 -15.67 -1.40 -4.08
CA LYS A 48 -15.89 -0.02 -4.51
C LYS A 48 -16.89 0.72 -3.62
N ASN A 49 -18.04 0.08 -3.41
CA ASN A 49 -19.10 0.63 -2.59
C ASN A 49 -18.68 0.68 -1.12
N PHE A 50 -17.97 -0.35 -0.64
CA PHE A 50 -17.40 -0.35 0.71
C PHE A 50 -16.46 0.84 0.93
N VAL A 51 -15.52 1.11 0.01
CA VAL A 51 -14.59 2.24 0.11
C VAL A 51 -15.31 3.58 0.05
N SER A 52 -16.33 3.74 -0.79
CA SER A 52 -17.11 5.00 -0.85
C SER A 52 -17.76 5.38 0.48
N GLN A 53 -17.99 4.41 1.37
CA GLN A 53 -18.55 4.63 2.71
C GLN A 53 -17.45 4.71 3.80
N ASN A 54 -16.21 4.36 3.45
CA ASN A 54 -15.07 4.21 4.36
C ASN A 54 -13.86 4.99 3.84
N THR A 55 -14.07 6.27 3.49
CA THR A 55 -13.03 7.15 2.99
C THR A 55 -13.21 8.59 3.47
N ASP A 56 -12.12 9.24 3.81
CA ASP A 56 -12.04 10.71 3.95
C ASP A 56 -11.49 11.39 2.68
N TYR A 57 -11.23 10.61 1.63
CA TYR A 57 -10.48 11.00 0.42
C TYR A 57 -11.22 10.60 -0.86
N GLU A 58 -12.52 10.84 -0.91
CA GLU A 58 -13.36 10.47 -2.05
C GLU A 58 -12.92 11.16 -3.35
N ASN A 59 -12.63 12.46 -3.27
CA ASN A 59 -12.17 13.27 -4.40
C ASN A 59 -10.66 13.48 -4.36
N LEU A 60 -9.94 12.73 -5.21
CA LEU A 60 -8.49 12.77 -5.31
C LEU A 60 -7.94 14.10 -5.87
N VAL A 61 -8.76 14.88 -6.59
CA VAL A 61 -8.35 16.16 -7.18
C VAL A 61 -8.05 17.21 -6.10
N ASN A 62 -8.67 17.08 -4.94
CA ASN A 62 -8.55 18.04 -3.84
C ASN A 62 -7.43 17.67 -2.84
N LEU A 63 -6.64 16.63 -3.13
CA LEU A 63 -5.58 16.20 -2.23
C LEU A 63 -4.47 17.23 -2.16
N THR A 64 -4.29 17.80 -0.97
CA THR A 64 -3.13 18.63 -0.65
C THR A 64 -1.87 17.77 -0.53
N LYS A 65 -0.69 18.42 -0.53
CA LYS A 65 0.58 17.75 -0.25
C LYS A 65 0.56 17.00 1.09
N GLY A 66 -0.05 17.59 2.12
CA GLY A 66 -0.21 16.94 3.43
C GLY A 66 -1.11 15.70 3.38
N ASN A 67 -2.15 15.71 2.55
CA ASN A 67 -2.98 14.51 2.36
C ASN A 67 -2.19 13.39 1.70
N TRP A 68 -1.37 13.70 0.70
CA TRP A 68 -0.49 12.72 0.07
C TRP A 68 0.51 12.13 1.05
N PHE A 69 1.20 12.94 1.85
CA PHE A 69 2.12 12.42 2.86
C PHE A 69 1.42 11.47 3.83
N PHE A 70 0.23 11.83 4.31
CA PHE A 70 -0.55 10.98 5.19
C PHE A 70 -0.99 9.67 4.53
N ILE A 71 -1.49 9.72 3.29
CA ILE A 71 -1.90 8.51 2.56
C ILE A 71 -0.71 7.57 2.35
N ILE A 72 0.45 8.12 1.98
CA ILE A 72 1.67 7.36 1.73
C ILE A 72 2.20 6.77 3.04
N SER A 73 2.22 7.55 4.14
CA SER A 73 2.68 7.07 5.45
C SER A 73 1.81 5.94 5.98
N GLU A 74 0.48 6.04 5.86
CA GLU A 74 -0.43 4.98 6.30
C GLU A 74 -0.32 3.74 5.41
N ASN A 75 -0.13 3.90 4.10
CA ASN A 75 0.16 2.75 3.23
C ASN A 75 1.48 2.07 3.59
N LEU A 76 2.51 2.84 3.91
CA LEU A 76 3.79 2.33 4.37
C LEU A 76 3.66 1.60 5.71
N LYS A 77 2.95 2.15 6.71
CA LYS A 77 2.66 1.47 7.98
C LYS A 77 2.01 0.11 7.78
N ARG A 78 1.00 0.03 6.90
CA ARG A 78 0.35 -1.26 6.56
C ARG A 78 1.34 -2.24 5.94
N CYS A 79 2.20 -1.79 5.04
CA CYS A 79 3.22 -2.63 4.43
C CYS A 79 4.25 -3.13 5.46
N LEU A 80 4.72 -2.25 6.35
CA LEU A 80 5.64 -2.61 7.44
C LEU A 80 5.01 -3.63 8.39
N PHE A 81 3.72 -3.46 8.73
CA PHE A 81 2.97 -4.43 9.52
C PHE A 81 2.86 -5.79 8.82
N LEU A 82 2.55 -5.81 7.52
CA LEU A 82 2.48 -7.04 6.74
C LEU A 82 3.82 -7.79 6.76
N LEU A 83 4.91 -7.07 6.48
CA LEU A 83 6.26 -7.60 6.38
C LEU A 83 6.96 -7.79 7.73
N GLU A 84 6.31 -7.41 8.83
CA GLU A 84 6.85 -7.51 10.20
C GLU A 84 8.17 -6.74 10.40
N ILE A 85 8.28 -5.58 9.75
CA ILE A 85 9.45 -4.69 9.83
C ILE A 85 9.19 -3.62 10.89
N THR A 86 10.06 -3.55 11.91
CA THR A 86 9.91 -2.63 13.04
C THR A 86 10.78 -1.38 12.94
N ASN A 87 11.95 -1.48 12.30
CA ASN A 87 12.86 -0.37 12.06
C ASN A 87 13.08 -0.22 10.56
N ILE A 88 12.76 0.95 10.03
CA ILE A 88 12.85 1.22 8.60
C ILE A 88 13.78 2.40 8.34
N ASN A 89 14.66 2.23 7.36
CA ASN A 89 15.42 3.28 6.70
C ASN A 89 15.34 3.06 5.18
N TYR A 90 15.94 3.95 4.38
CA TYR A 90 15.82 3.86 2.94
C TYR A 90 16.50 2.62 2.33
N GLU A 91 17.62 2.18 2.91
CA GLU A 91 18.32 0.97 2.49
C GLU A 91 17.45 -0.29 2.72
N ILE A 92 16.85 -0.41 3.90
CA ILE A 92 15.92 -1.51 4.23
C ILE A 92 14.70 -1.45 3.32
N TYR A 93 14.13 -0.26 3.11
CA TYR A 93 12.99 -0.07 2.20
C TYR A 93 13.32 -0.60 0.80
N SER A 94 14.43 -0.13 0.22
CA SER A 94 14.80 -0.43 -1.17
C SER A 94 15.13 -1.91 -1.39
N ASN A 95 15.65 -2.59 -0.37
CA ASN A 95 16.03 -4.00 -0.47
C ASN A 95 14.88 -4.97 -0.10
N MET A 96 14.06 -4.63 0.89
CA MET A 96 13.06 -5.57 1.45
C MET A 96 11.65 -5.33 0.94
N ILE A 97 11.29 -4.09 0.59
CA ILE A 97 9.93 -3.73 0.18
C ILE A 97 9.85 -3.72 -1.35
N ASN A 98 9.49 -4.87 -1.91
CA ASN A 98 9.26 -5.05 -3.33
C ASN A 98 7.98 -5.86 -3.57
N GLN A 99 7.54 -5.95 -4.83
CA GLN A 99 6.26 -6.56 -5.14
C GLN A 99 6.23 -8.06 -4.86
N GLU A 100 7.35 -8.76 -5.06
CA GLU A 100 7.43 -10.19 -4.78
C GLU A 100 7.33 -10.45 -3.28
N SER A 101 8.05 -9.69 -2.45
CA SER A 101 7.99 -9.83 -0.98
C SER A 101 6.60 -9.52 -0.42
N ILE A 102 5.97 -8.44 -0.89
CA ILE A 102 4.59 -8.07 -0.52
C ILE A 102 3.61 -9.18 -0.93
N PHE A 103 3.67 -9.65 -2.19
CA PHE A 103 2.76 -10.69 -2.67
C PHE A 103 2.91 -11.99 -1.88
N ASN A 104 4.14 -12.45 -1.69
CA ASN A 104 4.41 -13.71 -0.99
C ASN A 104 3.91 -13.65 0.46
N LYS A 105 4.14 -12.52 1.15
CA LYS A 105 3.65 -12.34 2.52
C LYS A 105 2.12 -12.20 2.58
N GLN A 106 1.49 -11.52 1.61
CA GLN A 106 0.03 -11.50 1.48
C GLN A 106 -0.55 -12.91 1.29
N LEU A 107 0.09 -13.69 0.41
CA LEU A 107 -0.35 -15.04 0.05
C LEU A 107 -0.32 -15.97 1.27
N ASP A 108 0.80 -15.95 1.99
CA ASP A 108 1.03 -16.76 3.18
C ASP A 108 0.09 -16.39 4.33
N LYS A 109 0.02 -15.11 4.68
CA LYS A 109 -0.65 -14.64 5.90
C LYS A 109 -2.17 -14.51 5.77
N TYR A 110 -2.68 -14.12 4.60
CA TYR A 110 -4.08 -13.72 4.46
C TYR A 110 -4.82 -14.44 3.33
N ILE A 111 -4.27 -14.48 2.11
CA ILE A 111 -5.04 -14.99 0.95
C ILE A 111 -5.30 -16.49 1.11
N SER A 112 -4.29 -17.26 1.55
CA SER A 112 -4.41 -18.72 1.70
C SER A 112 -5.17 -19.14 2.95
N GLN A 113 -5.11 -18.32 4.02
CA GLN A 113 -5.68 -18.66 5.33
C GLN A 113 -7.10 -18.14 5.51
N GLU A 114 -7.36 -16.92 5.05
CA GLU A 114 -8.60 -16.19 5.33
C GLU A 114 -9.34 -15.74 4.06
N GLU A 115 -8.78 -15.97 2.87
CA GLU A 115 -9.29 -15.42 1.61
C GLU A 115 -9.38 -13.90 1.59
N LYS A 116 -8.56 -13.24 2.42
CA LYS A 116 -8.47 -11.78 2.55
C LYS A 116 -7.15 -11.23 2.02
N VAL A 117 -7.12 -9.93 1.88
CA VAL A 117 -5.94 -9.13 1.55
C VAL A 117 -5.84 -7.95 2.50
N LEU A 118 -4.61 -7.51 2.78
CA LEU A 118 -4.40 -6.21 3.39
C LEU A 118 -4.33 -5.19 2.25
N VAL A 119 -5.13 -4.13 2.36
CA VAL A 119 -5.27 -3.12 1.32
C VAL A 119 -3.98 -2.32 1.19
N LEU A 120 -3.38 -2.39 0.01
CA LEU A 120 -2.19 -1.63 -0.38
C LEU A 120 -2.42 -1.01 -1.76
N SER A 121 -1.98 0.23 -1.93
CA SER A 121 -2.06 0.97 -3.19
C SER A 121 -0.69 1.03 -3.88
N ALA A 122 -0.68 0.96 -5.22
CA ALA A 122 0.55 1.11 -6.00
C ALA A 122 1.16 2.51 -5.91
N PHE A 123 0.33 3.57 -5.88
CA PHE A 123 0.82 4.95 -5.99
C PHE A 123 1.80 5.34 -4.88
N PRO A 124 1.57 5.02 -3.60
CA PRO A 124 2.57 5.25 -2.55
C PRO A 124 3.93 4.62 -2.83
N PHE A 125 3.97 3.37 -3.31
CA PHE A 125 5.24 2.69 -3.62
C PHE A 125 5.92 3.34 -4.81
N PHE A 126 5.17 3.59 -5.89
CA PHE A 126 5.67 4.26 -7.07
C PHE A 126 6.26 5.65 -6.74
N LEU A 127 5.57 6.46 -5.93
CA LEU A 127 6.05 7.80 -5.58
C LEU A 127 7.33 7.76 -4.74
N ILE A 128 7.44 6.82 -3.80
CA ILE A 128 8.68 6.66 -3.00
C ILE A 128 9.84 6.24 -3.91
N GLU A 129 9.62 5.29 -4.80
CA GLU A 129 10.66 4.84 -5.73
C GLU A 129 11.08 5.93 -6.71
N TYR A 130 10.11 6.65 -7.27
CA TYR A 130 10.34 7.71 -8.26
C TYR A 130 11.10 8.90 -7.68
N PHE A 131 10.79 9.33 -6.45
CA PHE A 131 11.44 10.48 -5.81
C PHE A 131 12.62 10.11 -4.90
N GLY A 132 12.80 8.82 -4.60
CA GLY A 132 13.97 8.30 -3.90
C GLY A 132 14.06 8.67 -2.41
N GLU A 133 15.31 8.64 -1.91
CA GLU A 133 15.62 8.72 -0.47
C GLU A 133 15.12 9.99 0.21
N GLU A 134 15.30 11.16 -0.41
CA GLU A 134 14.87 12.43 0.18
C GLU A 134 13.36 12.45 0.45
N PHE A 135 12.56 11.95 -0.50
CA PHE A 135 11.12 11.86 -0.34
C PHE A 135 10.74 10.78 0.69
N PHE A 136 11.43 9.64 0.68
CA PHE A 136 11.26 8.62 1.71
C PHE A 136 11.47 9.20 3.11
N SER A 137 12.54 9.98 3.33
CA SER A 137 12.82 10.63 4.62
C SER A 137 11.70 11.58 5.07
N LEU A 138 11.07 12.29 4.13
CA LEU A 138 9.91 13.15 4.43
C LEU A 138 8.65 12.35 4.78
N VAL A 139 8.45 11.19 4.16
CA VAL A 139 7.29 10.32 4.45
C VAL A 139 7.46 9.59 5.77
N VAL A 140 8.65 9.03 6.03
CA VAL A 140 8.91 8.20 7.21
C VAL A 140 8.82 9.00 8.51
N SER A 141 9.03 10.32 8.47
CA SER A 141 8.82 11.20 9.63
C SER A 141 7.34 11.30 10.07
N TRP A 142 6.39 10.77 9.29
CA TRP A 142 4.97 10.64 9.64
C TRP A 142 4.60 9.22 10.09
N VAL A 143 5.57 8.29 10.01
CA VAL A 143 5.42 6.90 10.39
C VAL A 143 5.80 6.67 11.85
N VAL A 144 6.82 7.38 12.33
CA VAL A 144 7.39 7.34 13.70
C VAL A 144 6.73 8.37 14.61
#